data_AF-A0A6J1IJT9-F1
#
_entry.id   AF-A0A6J1IJT9-F1
#
_cell.length_a   1.000
_cell.length_b   1.000
_cell.length_c   1.000
_cell.angle_alpha   90.00
_cell.angle_beta   90.00
_cell.angle_gamma   90.00
#
_symmetry.space_group_name_H-M   'P 1'
#
loop_
_entity.id
_entity.type
_entity.pdbx_description
1 polymer ?
#
loop_
_entity_poly.entity_id
_entity_poly.type
_entity_poly.pdbx_seq_one_letter_code
_entity_poly.pdbx_strand_id
1 'polypeptide(L)'
;MCSDARSSSLKDGLYKPTFAGFVDIDLSSKKLSLRSLIDHSVIESFGGGGKTCITSRVYPTKAVFGDAHLHVFNNGTESITVEYLSAWSMRSARVN
;
A
#
# COMPACT_ATOMS: atom_id res chain seq x y z
N MET A 1 9.85 3.00 -4.45
CA MET A 1 8.51 2.66 -3.93
C MET A 1 7.50 3.61 -4.56
N CYS A 2 6.35 3.08 -4.99
CA CYS A 2 5.29 3.86 -5.62
C CYS A 2 3.96 3.61 -4.90
N SER A 3 3.11 4.63 -4.82
CA SER A 3 1.72 4.55 -4.40
C SER A 3 0.86 5.13 -5.51
N ASP A 4 0.29 4.25 -6.33
CA ASP A 4 -0.53 4.62 -7.48
C ASP A 4 -2.02 4.57 -7.12
N ALA A 5 -2.66 5.75 -7.05
CA ALA A 5 -4.07 5.88 -6.70
C ALA A 5 -4.98 6.14 -7.91
N ARG A 6 -4.50 6.05 -9.16
CA ARG A 6 -5.28 6.42 -10.37
C ARG A 6 -6.62 5.66 -10.47
N SER A 7 -6.62 4.37 -10.13
CA SER A 7 -7.79 3.49 -10.12
C SER A 7 -8.45 3.34 -8.74
N SER A 8 -8.10 4.19 -7.77
CA SER A 8 -8.57 4.08 -6.38
C SER A 8 -10.07 4.32 -6.18
N SER A 9 -10.76 4.91 -7.16
CA SER A 9 -12.20 5.19 -7.10
C SER A 9 -12.79 5.38 -8.48
N LEU A 10 -14.06 4.95 -8.64
CA LEU A 10 -14.86 5.20 -9.84
C LEU A 10 -15.50 6.61 -9.84
N LYS A 11 -15.39 7.36 -8.75
CA LYS A 11 -15.93 8.72 -8.66
C LYS A 11 -15.01 9.71 -9.37
N ASP A 12 -15.61 10.55 -10.21
CA ASP A 12 -14.93 11.63 -10.90
C ASP A 12 -14.62 12.82 -9.99
N GLY A 13 -13.66 13.66 -10.40
CA GLY A 13 -13.27 14.87 -9.67
C GLY A 13 -12.48 14.63 -8.37
N LEU A 14 -12.11 13.39 -8.06
CA LEU A 14 -11.25 13.08 -6.92
C LEU A 14 -9.78 13.35 -7.24
N TYR A 15 -9.07 13.93 -6.26
CA TYR A 15 -7.62 14.04 -6.29
C TYR A 15 -6.99 12.65 -6.10
N LYS A 16 -6.39 12.13 -7.18
CA LYS A 16 -5.82 10.76 -7.25
C LYS A 16 -4.38 10.79 -7.78
N PRO A 17 -3.46 11.54 -7.15
CA PRO A 17 -2.07 11.60 -7.60
C PRO A 17 -1.40 10.24 -7.41
N THR A 18 -0.32 10.04 -8.16
CA THR A 18 0.66 9.00 -7.86
C THR A 18 1.78 9.63 -7.04
N PHE A 19 2.13 8.99 -5.92
CA PHE A 19 3.30 9.36 -5.12
C PHE A 19 4.40 8.32 -5.31
N ALA A 20 5.66 8.74 -5.24
CA ALA A 20 6.79 7.83 -5.33
C ALA A 20 8.02 8.39 -4.62
N GLY A 21 8.93 7.49 -4.25
CA GLY A 21 10.23 7.83 -3.69
C GLY A 21 11.22 6.68 -3.87
N PHE A 22 12.50 7.02 -4.02
CA PHE A 22 13.58 6.03 -3.98
C PHE A 22 13.73 5.48 -2.57
N VAL A 23 14.12 4.21 -2.47
CA VAL A 23 14.33 3.49 -1.22
C VAL A 23 15.81 3.13 -1.15
N ASP A 24 16.54 3.75 -0.23
CA ASP A 24 17.97 3.50 -0.05
C ASP A 24 18.18 2.20 0.74
N ILE A 25 18.30 1.07 0.07
CA ILE A 25 18.55 -0.24 0.70
C ILE A 25 19.60 -1.03 -0.07
N ASP A 26 20.35 -1.84 0.65
CA ASP A 26 21.25 -2.79 0.05
C ASP A 26 20.46 -3.97 -0.54
N LEU A 27 20.67 -4.23 -1.83
CA LEU A 27 20.04 -5.30 -2.58
C LEU A 27 20.95 -6.54 -2.74
N SER A 28 22.09 -6.59 -2.06
CA SER A 28 22.99 -7.75 -2.05
C SER A 28 22.26 -9.05 -1.69
N SER A 29 21.34 -9.01 -0.73
CA SER A 29 20.49 -10.13 -0.34
C SER A 29 19.25 -10.31 -1.21
N LYS A 30 19.00 -9.41 -2.18
CA LYS A 30 17.82 -9.36 -3.06
C LYS A 30 16.47 -9.36 -2.32
N LYS A 31 16.42 -8.79 -1.12
CA LYS A 31 15.20 -8.72 -0.30
C LYS A 31 14.66 -7.31 -0.23
N LEU A 32 13.34 -7.21 -0.29
CA LEU A 32 12.59 -5.97 -0.13
C LEU A 32 11.58 -6.16 1.00
N SER A 33 11.41 -5.14 1.83
CA SER A 33 10.35 -5.11 2.83
C SER A 33 9.36 -3.99 2.53
N LEU A 34 8.08 -4.30 2.73
CA LEU A 34 6.98 -3.36 2.62
C LEU A 34 5.99 -3.63 3.75
N ARG A 35 5.59 -2.58 4.45
CA ARG A 35 4.47 -2.59 5.39
C ARG A 35 3.45 -1.56 4.93
N SER A 36 2.18 -1.91 4.95
CA SER A 36 1.09 -0.94 4.72
C SER A 36 0.10 -1.00 5.87
N LEU A 37 -0.21 0.17 6.45
CA LEU A 37 -1.36 0.35 7.33
C LEU A 37 -2.52 0.81 6.46
N ILE A 38 -3.66 0.13 6.56
CA ILE A 38 -4.85 0.40 5.75
C ILE A 38 -5.98 0.70 6.73
N ASP A 39 -6.50 1.93 6.68
CA ASP A 39 -7.63 2.37 7.49
C ASP A 39 -8.63 3.14 6.60
N HIS A 40 -9.54 2.39 5.99
CA HIS A 40 -10.61 2.89 5.12
C HIS A 40 -10.12 3.84 4.02
N SER A 41 -10.05 5.15 4.30
CA SER A 41 -9.69 6.21 3.36
C SER A 41 -8.22 6.65 3.41
N VAL A 42 -7.40 6.02 4.25
CA VAL A 42 -5.97 6.28 4.36
C VAL A 42 -5.17 5.00 4.25
N ILE A 43 -4.07 5.06 3.50
CA ILE A 43 -3.04 4.03 3.44
C ILE A 43 -1.70 4.67 3.76
N GLU A 44 -0.96 4.09 4.70
CA GLU A 44 0.42 4.47 5.02
C GLU A 44 1.36 3.33 4.67
N SER A 45 2.23 3.54 3.70
CA SER A 45 3.18 2.55 3.19
C SER A 45 4.61 2.87 3.61
N PHE A 46 5.30 1.86 4.13
CA PHE A 46 6.66 1.93 4.67
C PHE A 46 7.55 0.93 3.91
N GLY A 47 8.40 1.45 3.03
CA GLY A 47 9.37 0.66 2.26
C GLY A 47 10.71 0.55 2.97
N GLY A 48 11.37 -0.60 2.84
CA GLY A 48 12.73 -0.81 3.37
C GLY A 48 12.82 -0.61 4.89
N GLY A 49 11.79 -1.03 5.63
CA GLY A 49 11.73 -0.83 7.09
C GLY A 49 11.43 0.62 7.52
N GLY A 50 10.85 1.44 6.64
CA GLY A 50 10.51 2.84 6.95
C GLY A 50 11.53 3.86 6.44
N LYS A 51 12.52 3.45 5.64
CA LYS A 51 13.43 4.38 4.95
C LYS A 51 12.72 5.28 3.94
N THR A 52 11.62 4.80 3.37
CA THR A 52 10.72 5.61 2.55
C THR A 52 9.30 5.41 3.03
N CYS A 53 8.62 6.50 3.32
CA CYS A 53 7.23 6.50 3.79
C CYS A 53 6.36 7.26 2.78
N ILE A 54 5.20 6.71 2.44
CA ILE A 54 4.20 7.37 1.60
C ILE A 54 2.84 7.22 2.27
N THR A 55 2.18 8.34 2.54
CA THR A 55 0.79 8.37 3.01
C THR A 55 -0.10 8.82 1.87
N SER A 56 -1.11 8.00 1.57
CA SER A 56 -2.07 8.24 0.49
C SER A 56 -3.49 8.30 1.04
N ARG A 57 -4.29 9.24 0.53
CA ARG A 57 -5.74 9.29 0.77
C ARG A 57 -6.47 8.76 -0.45
N VAL A 58 -7.44 7.87 -0.23
CA VAL A 58 -8.28 7.29 -1.29
C VAL A 58 -9.74 7.27 -0.85
N TYR A 59 -10.66 7.32 -1.82
CA TYR A 59 -12.09 7.36 -1.56
C TYR A 59 -12.84 6.38 -2.50
N PRO A 60 -12.65 5.06 -2.32
CA PRO A 60 -13.24 4.04 -3.18
C PRO A 60 -14.77 4.07 -3.12
N THR A 61 -15.42 3.71 -4.23
CA THR A 61 -16.89 3.58 -4.31
C THR A 61 -17.38 2.15 -4.15
N LYS A 62 -16.51 1.15 -4.33
CA LYS A 62 -16.84 -0.29 -4.26
C LYS A 62 -16.13 -1.01 -3.13
N ALA A 63 -14.82 -0.84 -3.01
CA ALA A 63 -14.00 -1.46 -1.97
C ALA A 63 -14.17 -0.74 -0.63
N VAL A 64 -15.35 -0.87 -0.01
CA VAL A 64 -15.69 -0.21 1.26
C VAL A 64 -16.12 -1.27 2.26
N PHE A 65 -15.62 -1.19 3.50
CA PHE A 65 -15.94 -2.13 4.58
C PHE A 65 -15.69 -3.60 4.19
N GLY A 66 -16.72 -4.46 4.26
CA GLY A 66 -16.62 -5.89 3.96
C GLY A 66 -16.32 -6.21 2.48
N ASP A 67 -16.55 -5.26 1.58
CA ASP A 67 -16.29 -5.41 0.14
C ASP A 67 -14.83 -5.04 -0.23
N ALA A 68 -14.02 -4.64 0.74
CA ALA A 68 -12.60 -4.38 0.53
C ALA A 68 -11.80 -5.69 0.53
N HIS A 69 -10.93 -5.86 -0.46
CA HIS A 69 -10.07 -7.03 -0.61
C HIS A 69 -8.59 -6.63 -0.64
N LEU A 70 -7.73 -7.47 -0.09
CA LEU A 70 -6.27 -7.32 -0.11
C LEU A 70 -5.65 -8.28 -1.12
N HIS A 71 -4.78 -7.76 -1.97
CA HIS A 71 -4.08 -8.54 -2.99
C HIS A 71 -2.57 -8.35 -2.90
N VAL A 72 -1.83 -9.40 -3.22
CA VAL A 72 -0.41 -9.34 -3.56
C VAL A 72 -0.29 -9.71 -5.03
N PHE A 73 0.43 -8.92 -5.81
CA PHE A 73 0.54 -9.10 -7.26
C PHE A 73 1.95 -8.82 -7.76
N ASN A 74 2.29 -9.43 -8.90
CA ASN A 74 3.50 -9.16 -9.66
C ASN A 74 3.10 -8.99 -11.14
N ASN A 75 3.26 -7.77 -11.67
CA ASN A 75 3.03 -7.47 -13.08
C ASN A 75 4.36 -7.34 -13.87
N GLY A 76 5.49 -7.78 -13.29
CA GLY A 76 6.78 -7.83 -13.97
C GLY A 76 6.93 -9.08 -14.84
N THR A 77 7.95 -9.09 -15.71
CA THR A 77 8.32 -10.26 -16.53
C THR A 77 9.10 -11.29 -15.72
N GLU A 78 9.84 -10.83 -14.71
CA GLU A 78 10.63 -11.68 -13.83
C GLU A 78 9.77 -12.22 -12.68
N SER A 79 10.01 -13.48 -12.32
CA SER A 79 9.37 -14.09 -11.15
C SER A 79 9.95 -13.51 -9.87
N ILE A 80 9.08 -13.22 -8.90
CA ILE A 80 9.45 -12.86 -7.54
C ILE A 80 8.94 -13.91 -6.56
N THR A 81 9.58 -14.01 -5.40
CA THR A 81 9.13 -14.86 -4.31
C THR A 81 8.72 -14.00 -3.13
N VAL A 82 7.51 -14.24 -2.61
CA VAL A 82 7.07 -13.67 -1.35
C VAL A 82 7.60 -14.56 -0.22
N GLU A 83 8.74 -14.20 0.36
CA GLU A 83 9.35 -15.01 1.45
C GLU A 83 8.49 -15.03 2.72
N TYR A 84 7.88 -13.89 3.06
CA TYR A 84 7.04 -13.75 4.24
C TYR A 84 5.93 -12.73 3.98
N LEU A 85 4.71 -13.09 4.36
CA LEU A 85 3.55 -12.22 4.36
C LEU A 85 2.80 -12.41 5.66
N SER A 86 2.42 -11.30 6.30
CA SER A 86 1.53 -11.33 7.45
C SER A 86 0.53 -10.19 7.37
N ALA A 87 -0.71 -10.52 7.70
CA ALA A 87 -1.83 -9.61 7.69
C ALA A 87 -2.58 -9.73 9.01
N TRP A 88 -2.89 -8.59 9.62
CA TRP A 88 -3.62 -8.52 10.88
C TRP A 88 -4.86 -7.63 10.68
N SER A 89 -6.02 -8.15 11.08
CA SER A 89 -7.22 -7.32 11.22
C SER A 89 -7.05 -6.38 12.40
N MET A 90 -7.11 -5.07 12.14
CA MET A 90 -6.95 -4.03 13.15
C MET A 90 -8.31 -3.67 13.75
N ARG A 91 -8.41 -3.66 15.09
CA ARG A 91 -9.61 -3.15 15.78
C ARG A 91 -9.60 -1.63 15.80
N SER A 92 -10.79 -1.03 15.80
CA SER A 92 -10.93 0.41 16.00
C SER A 92 -10.32 0.84 17.34
N ALA A 93 -9.51 1.90 17.31
CA ALA A 93 -9.00 2.53 18.52
C ALA A 93 -10.05 3.46 19.13
N ARG A 94 -10.02 3.64 20.45
CA ARG A 94 -10.72 4.74 21.10
C ARG A 94 -9.85 5.98 20.97
N VAL A 95 -10.31 6.94 20.17
CA VAL A 95 -9.66 8.24 19.99
C VAL A 95 -10.50 9.27 20.77
N ASN A 96 -9.82 10.19 21.47
CA ASN A 96 -10.44 11.19 22.35
C ASN A 96 -11.16 12.29 21.58
#